data_AF-A0A931EFP3-F1
#
_entry.id   AF-A0A931EFP3-F1
#
_cell.length_a   1.000
_cell.length_b   1.000
_cell.length_c   1.000
_cell.angle_alpha   90.00
_cell.angle_beta   90.00
_cell.angle_gamma   90.00
#
_symmetry.space_group_name_H-M   'P 1'
#
loop_
_entity.id
_entity.type
_entity.pdbx_description
1 polymer ?
#
loop_
_entity_poly.entity_id
_entity_poly.type
_entity_poly.pdbx_seq_one_letter_code
_entity_poly.pdbx_strand_id
1 'polypeptide(L)' 'MDDIPIPSSEEIETMSWIRCNTERTRLRNEVSFARGNSMWGGPSNEAQIVAFNHAIEKIEHRMHDLSGTEPHQSAVN' A
#
# COMPACT_ATOMS: atom_id res chain seq x y z
N MET A 1 -21.27 -29.49 -14.61
CA MET A 1 -20.74 -28.11 -14.58
C MET A 1 -19.96 -28.03 -13.30
N ASP A 2 -18.65 -27.86 -13.38
CA ASP A 2 -17.85 -27.64 -12.18
C ASP A 2 -18.16 -26.22 -11.71
N ASP A 3 -18.82 -26.10 -10.56
CA ASP A 3 -19.07 -24.80 -9.94
C ASP A 3 -17.71 -24.18 -9.58
N ILE A 4 -17.45 -22.98 -10.10
CA ILE A 4 -16.27 -22.21 -9.75
C ILE A 4 -16.52 -21.64 -8.34
N PRO A 5 -15.75 -22.03 -7.32
CA PRO A 5 -15.93 -21.51 -5.98
C PRO A 5 -15.61 -20.01 -5.98
N ILE A 6 -16.60 -19.20 -5.58
CA ILE A 6 -16.41 -17.76 -5.36
C ILE A 6 -15.79 -17.58 -3.97
N PRO A 7 -14.66 -16.86 -3.86
CA PRO A 7 -14.03 -16.60 -2.56
C PRO A 7 -14.96 -15.86 -1.61
N SER A 8 -14.87 -16.19 -0.33
CA SER A 8 -15.53 -15.47 0.76
C SER A 8 -14.95 -14.06 0.93
N SER A 9 -15.70 -13.19 1.62
CA SER A 9 -15.23 -11.83 1.93
C SER A 9 -13.92 -11.83 2.72
N GLU A 10 -13.75 -12.74 3.67
CA GLU A 10 -12.51 -12.89 4.46
C GLU A 10 -11.31 -13.29 3.58
N GLU A 11 -11.52 -14.21 2.63
CA GLU A 11 -10.49 -14.57 1.65
C GLU A 11 -10.12 -13.39 0.76
N ILE A 12 -11.11 -12.62 0.30
CA ILE A 12 -10.90 -11.41 -0.52
C ILE A 12 -10.12 -10.34 0.26
N GLU A 13 -10.46 -10.12 1.53
CA GLU A 13 -9.78 -9.16 2.40
C GLU A 13 -8.32 -9.58 2.64
N THR A 14 -8.10 -10.86 2.95
CA THR A 14 -6.75 -11.43 3.14
C THR A 14 -5.91 -11.27 1.88
N MET A 15 -6.45 -11.64 0.71
CA MET A 15 -5.77 -11.47 -0.58
C MET A 15 -5.47 -10.00 -0.88
N SER A 16 -6.40 -9.10 -0.57
CA SER A 16 -6.23 -7.65 -0.75
C SER A 16 -5.14 -7.10 0.16
N TRP A 17 -5.09 -7.53 1.42
CA TRP A 17 -4.06 -7.14 2.38
C TRP A 17 -2.67 -7.58 1.92
N ILE A 18 -2.53 -8.83 1.48
CA ILE A 18 -1.25 -9.36 0.97
C ILE A 18 -0.78 -8.52 -0.22
N ARG A 19 -1.67 -8.26 -1.19
CA ARG A 19 -1.35 -7.45 -2.37
C ARG A 19 -0.91 -6.03 -1.99
N CYS A 20 -1.62 -5.40 -1.07
CA CYS A 20 -1.28 -4.06 -0.57
C CYS A 20 0.11 -4.07 0.09
N ASN A 21 0.39 -5.04 0.95
CA ASN A 21 1.67 -5.12 1.65
C ASN A 21 2.85 -5.38 0.70
N THR A 22 2.67 -6.23 -0.33
CA THR A 22 3.66 -6.45 -1.40
C THR A 22 3.95 -5.16 -2.15
N GLU A 23 2.92 -4.44 -2.59
CA GLU A 23 3.11 -3.21 -3.38
C GLU A 23 3.72 -2.08 -2.54
N ARG A 24 3.30 -1.93 -1.28
CA ARG A 24 3.91 -1.01 -0.33
C ARG A 24 5.41 -1.25 -0.17
N THR A 25 5.81 -2.51 -0.02
CA THR A 25 7.22 -2.89 0.10
C THR A 25 7.99 -2.56 -1.18
N ARG A 26 7.42 -2.89 -2.35
CA ARG A 26 8.01 -2.57 -3.65
C ARG A 26 8.25 -1.06 -3.79
N LEU A 27 7.24 -0.23 -3.53
CA LEU A 27 7.35 1.22 -3.65
C LEU A 27 8.38 1.82 -2.69
N ARG A 28 8.50 1.31 -1.46
CA ARG A 28 9.54 1.74 -0.51
C ARG A 28 10.95 1.42 -1.00
N ASN A 29 11.12 0.28 -1.66
CA ASN A 29 12.38 -0.07 -2.30
C ASN A 29 12.70 0.88 -3.46
N GLU A 30 11.72 1.22 -4.30
CA GLU A 30 11.90 2.19 -5.39
C GLU A 30 12.32 3.57 -4.87
N VAL A 31 11.69 4.06 -3.79
CA VAL A 31 12.11 5.31 -3.14
C VAL A 31 13.56 5.22 -2.65
N SER A 32 13.94 4.09 -2.06
CA SER A 32 15.30 3.88 -1.56
C SER A 32 16.33 3.84 -2.70
N PHE A 33 15.99 3.18 -3.81
CA PHE A 33 16.81 3.15 -5.01
C PHE A 33 16.95 4.53 -5.66
N ALA A 34 15.83 5.26 -5.81
CA ALA A 34 15.83 6.60 -6.38
C ALA A 34 16.70 7.58 -5.57
N ARG A 35 16.63 7.51 -4.22
CA ARG A 35 17.49 8.29 -3.33
C ARG A 35 18.95 7.87 -3.45
N GLY A 36 19.22 6.56 -3.46
CA GLY A 36 20.56 6.02 -3.63
C GLY A 36 21.21 6.50 -4.93
N ASN A 37 20.50 6.42 -6.05
CA ASN A 37 20.98 6.89 -7.35
C ASN A 37 21.46 8.34 -7.32
N SER A 38 20.69 9.25 -6.67
CA SER A 38 21.09 10.65 -6.53
C SER A 38 22.33 10.82 -5.63
N MET A 39 22.50 10.01 -4.58
CA MET A 39 23.69 10.05 -3.72
C MET A 39 24.97 9.62 -4.44
N TRP A 40 24.87 8.76 -5.46
CA TRP A 40 26.00 8.31 -6.28
C TRP A 40 26.29 9.23 -7.48
N GLY A 41 25.71 10.43 -7.51
CA GLY A 41 25.91 11.42 -8.59
C GLY A 41 24.99 11.23 -9.80
N GLY A 42 23.99 10.35 -9.70
CA GLY A 42 22.91 10.26 -10.68
C GLY A 42 21.92 11.43 -10.59
N PRO A 43 21.01 11.57 -11.56
CA PRO A 43 20.01 12.63 -11.55
C PRO A 43 19.08 12.55 -10.33
N SER A 44 18.55 13.70 -9.92
CA SER A 44 17.48 13.77 -8.93
C SER A 44 16.18 13.21 -9.50
N ASN A 45 15.54 12.31 -8.75
CA ASN A 45 14.24 11.71 -9.08
C ASN A 45 13.14 12.18 -8.12
N GLU A 46 13.19 13.43 -7.65
CA GLU A 46 12.27 13.97 -6.63
C GLU A 46 10.79 13.82 -7.00
N ALA A 47 10.40 14.15 -8.23
CA ALA A 47 9.01 14.03 -8.67
C ALA A 47 8.51 12.57 -8.60
N GLN A 48 9.38 11.61 -8.92
CA GLN A 48 9.09 10.19 -8.84
C GLN A 48 8.97 9.73 -7.38
N ILE A 49 9.87 10.19 -6.50
CA ILE A 49 9.83 9.91 -5.06
C ILE A 49 8.53 10.43 -4.44
N VAL A 50 8.10 11.64 -4.80
CA VAL A 50 6.83 12.22 -4.34
C VAL A 50 5.64 11.37 -4.79
N ALA A 51 5.62 10.95 -6.06
CA ALA A 51 4.57 10.10 -6.59
C ALA A 51 4.51 8.73 -5.87
N PHE A 52 5.65 8.11 -5.61
CA PHE A 52 5.72 6.85 -4.86
C PHE A 52 5.25 7.00 -3.42
N ASN A 53 5.64 8.07 -2.73
CA ASN A 53 5.18 8.32 -1.36
C ASN A 53 3.66 8.50 -1.29
N HIS A 54 3.07 9.24 -2.23
CA HIS A 54 1.61 9.39 -2.29
C HIS A 54 0.90 8.07 -2.59
N ALA A 55 1.49 7.20 -3.43
CA ALA A 55 0.96 5.85 -3.66
C ALA A 55 1.04 4.97 -2.40
N ILE A 56 2.16 5.03 -1.67
CA ILE A 56 2.34 4.32 -0.39
C ILE A 56 1.27 4.77 0.62
N GLU A 57 1.03 6.06 0.76
CA GLU A 57 0.02 6.61 1.67
C GLU A 57 -1.38 6.05 1.37
N LYS A 58 -1.79 6.04 0.09
CA LYS A 58 -3.07 5.44 -0.31
C LYS A 58 -3.17 3.94 0.02
N ILE A 59 -2.07 3.21 -0.15
CA ILE A 59 -2.02 1.79 0.20
C ILE A 59 -2.11 1.61 1.71
N GLU A 60 -1.42 2.43 2.50
CA GLU A 60 -1.48 2.38 3.97
C GLU A 60 -2.89 2.69 4.50
N HIS A 61 -3.58 3.67 3.90
CA HIS A 61 -4.99 3.93 4.17
C HIS A 61 -5.86 2.71 3.86
N ARG A 62 -5.69 2.11 2.67
CA ARG A 62 -6.45 0.91 2.31
C ARG A 62 -6.17 -0.27 3.25
N MET A 63 -4.93 -0.44 3.68
CA MET A 63 -4.55 -1.48 4.64
C MET A 63 -5.20 -1.26 6.00
N HIS A 64 -5.33 0.00 6.44
CA HIS A 64 -6.05 0.35 7.67
C HIS A 64 -7.56 0.06 7.56
N ASP A 65 -8.18 0.34 6.41
CA ASP A 65 -9.58 0.00 6.16
C ASP A 65 -9.80 -1.53 6.19
N LEU A 66 -8.83 -2.30 5.67
CA LEU A 66 -8.87 -3.76 5.64
C LEU A 66 -8.65 -4.40 7.02
N SER A 67 -8.00 -3.72 7.97
CA SER A 67 -7.76 -4.27 9.31
C SER A 67 -8.95 -4.13 10.27
N GLY A 68 -10.09 -3.61 9.82
CA GLY A 68 -11.30 -3.48 10.65
C GLY A 68 -11.17 -2.49 11.80
N THR A 69 -10.13 -1.67 11.82
CA THR A 69 -10.04 -0.50 12.69
C THR A 69 -10.99 0.55 12.16
N GLU A 70 -12.25 0.49 12.59
CA GLU A 70 -13.13 1.66 12.50
C GLU A 70 -12.36 2.89 13.02
N PRO A 71 -12.37 4.04 12.32
CA PRO A 71 -11.96 5.27 12.96
C PRO A 71 -12.89 5.45 14.15
N HIS A 72 -12.35 5.32 15.36
CA HIS A 72 -13.06 5.54 16.60
C HIS A 72 -13.75 6.90 16.49
N GLN A 73 -15.04 6.90 16.13
CA GLN A 73 -15.89 8.05 16.32
C GLN A 73 -15.91 8.24 17.83
N SER A 74 -15.15 9.22 18.31
CA SER A 74 -15.32 9.72 19.66
C SER A 74 -16.75 10.23 19.74
N ALA A 75 -17.64 9.37 20.23
CA ALA A 75 -18.89 9.77 20.80
C ALA A 75 -18.54 10.69 21.98
N VAL A 76 -18.60 11.99 21.75
CA VAL A 76 -18.65 12.99 22.80
C VAL A 76 -20.08 13.51 22.81
N ASN A 77 -20.75 13.19 23.92
CA ASN A 77 -22.07 13.68 24.32
C ASN A 77 -22.17 15.20 24.31
#